data_AF-A0A2T2UL18-F1
#
_entry.id   AF-A0A2T2UL18-F1
#
_cell.length_a   1.000
_cell.length_b   1.000
_cell.length_c   1.000
_cell.angle_alpha   90.00
_cell.angle_beta   90.00
_cell.angle_gamma   90.00
#
_symmetry.space_group_name_H-M   'P 1'
#
loop_
_entity.id
_entity.type
_entity.pdbx_description
1 polymer ?
#
loop_
_entity_poly.entity_id
_entity_poly.type
_entity_poly.pdbx_seq_one_letter_code
_entity_poly.pdbx_strand_id
1 'polypeptide(L)'
;MGLELGAEDEPGLSIELDPHSPSLRTYEVVDGTLFSEERPDGPANAVAFLTVDDARFTATDGTIELTYVGPERVGATFSLQMEGDDLDGPSDDLSVQVTGALDAHSSP
;
A
#
# COMPACT_ATOMS: atom_id res chain seq x y z
N MET A 1 2.54 -10.23 -2.80
CA MET A 1 2.33 -10.41 -1.33
C MET A 1 1.48 -9.26 -0.85
N GLY A 2 0.51 -9.46 0.04
CA GLY A 2 -0.31 -8.38 0.62
C GLY A 2 0.09 -8.06 2.07
N LEU A 3 0.01 -6.79 2.45
CA LEU A 3 0.10 -6.28 3.82
C LEU A 3 -1.18 -5.52 4.12
N GLU A 4 -1.87 -5.86 5.21
CA GLU A 4 -3.14 -5.25 5.58
C GLU A 4 -3.04 -4.62 6.97
N LEU A 5 -3.63 -3.43 7.09
CA LEU A 5 -3.72 -2.63 8.30
C LEU A 5 -5.17 -2.24 8.51
N GLY A 6 -5.78 -2.66 9.61
CA GLY A 6 -7.21 -2.46 9.88
C GLY A 6 -7.85 -3.76 10.36
N ALA A 7 -9.03 -3.68 10.97
CA ALA A 7 -9.83 -4.89 11.24
C ALA A 7 -10.54 -5.33 9.96
N GLU A 8 -10.93 -6.62 9.86
CA GLU A 8 -11.53 -7.22 8.65
C GLU A 8 -12.78 -6.50 8.11
N ASP A 9 -13.42 -5.62 8.90
CA ASP A 9 -14.62 -4.85 8.52
C ASP A 9 -14.55 -3.37 8.94
N GLU A 10 -13.36 -2.83 9.20
CA GLU A 10 -13.15 -1.43 9.56
C GLU A 10 -12.30 -0.70 8.50
N PRO A 11 -12.25 0.66 8.53
CA PRO A 11 -11.30 1.40 7.72
C PRO A 11 -9.90 0.79 7.74
N GLY A 12 -9.35 0.57 6.55
CA GLY A 12 -8.15 -0.23 6.40
C GLY A 12 -7.29 0.18 5.20
N LEU A 13 -5.98 0.03 5.38
CA LEU A 13 -4.97 0.20 4.36
C LEU A 13 -4.49 -1.19 3.90
N SER A 14 -4.71 -1.48 2.63
CA SER A 14 -4.15 -2.64 1.96
C SER A 14 -3.00 -2.20 1.08
N ILE A 15 -1.88 -2.93 1.17
CA ILE A 15 -0.67 -2.71 0.38
C ILE A 15 -0.35 -4.02 -0.32
N GLU A 16 -0.24 -4.01 -1.63
CA GLU A 16 0.30 -5.14 -2.37
C GLU A 16 1.71 -4.81 -2.85
N LEU A 17 2.64 -5.71 -2.56
CA LEU A 17 4.01 -5.65 -3.03
C LEU A 17 4.16 -6.53 -4.26
N ASP A 18 5.04 -6.10 -5.17
CA ASP A 18 5.56 -6.87 -6.29
C ASP A 18 5.81 -8.34 -5.89
N PRO A 19 5.41 -9.32 -6.73
CA PRO A 19 5.23 -10.72 -6.34
C PRO A 19 6.50 -11.51 -5.97
N HIS A 20 7.67 -10.89 -6.05
CA HIS A 20 8.92 -11.49 -5.57
C HIS A 20 8.94 -11.60 -4.05
N SER A 21 9.79 -12.49 -3.52
CA SER A 21 9.98 -12.59 -2.06
C SER A 21 10.35 -11.23 -1.48
N PRO A 22 9.66 -10.77 -0.41
CA PRO A 22 9.98 -9.48 0.19
C PRO A 22 11.44 -9.46 0.62
N SER A 23 12.10 -8.37 0.30
CA SER A 23 13.48 -8.12 0.69
C SER A 23 13.58 -6.72 1.27
N LEU A 24 14.55 -6.51 2.15
CA LEU A 24 14.78 -5.21 2.77
C LEU A 24 15.17 -4.19 1.70
N ARG A 25 14.19 -3.41 1.26
CA ARG A 25 14.31 -2.41 0.20
C ARG A 25 13.14 -1.43 0.28
N THR A 26 13.29 -0.33 -0.45
CA THR A 26 12.21 0.62 -0.71
C THR A 26 11.45 0.20 -1.96
N TYR A 27 10.14 0.19 -1.85
CA TYR A 27 9.19 0.02 -2.94
C TYR A 27 8.63 1.38 -3.33
N GLU A 28 8.55 1.64 -4.63
CA GLU A 28 7.87 2.82 -5.15
C GLU A 28 6.42 2.49 -5.41
N VAL A 29 5.54 3.37 -4.98
CA VAL A 29 4.11 3.24 -5.24
C VAL A 29 3.85 3.65 -6.68
N VAL A 30 3.10 2.82 -7.39
CA VAL A 30 2.65 3.10 -8.73
C VAL A 30 1.14 3.24 -8.74
N ASP A 31 0.64 4.21 -9.51
CA ASP A 31 -0.79 4.33 -9.78
C ASP A 31 -1.27 3.10 -10.58
N GLY A 32 -2.34 2.45 -10.11
CA GLY A 32 -3.01 1.36 -10.81
C GLY A 32 -2.57 -0.05 -10.38
N THR A 33 -2.02 -0.85 -11.31
CA THR A 33 -1.81 -2.30 -11.13
C THR A 33 -0.34 -2.69 -11.13
N LEU A 34 0.01 -3.62 -10.22
CA LEU A 34 1.36 -4.18 -10.07
C LEU A 34 1.89 -4.91 -11.32
N PHE A 35 1.01 -5.32 -12.23
CA PHE A 35 1.36 -6.12 -13.41
C PHE A 35 1.88 -5.30 -14.60
N SER A 36 2.18 -4.02 -14.41
CA SER A 36 2.80 -3.22 -15.46
C SER A 36 4.28 -3.57 -15.56
N GLU A 37 4.67 -4.12 -16.73
CA GLU A 37 6.01 -4.40 -17.25
C GLU A 37 7.13 -4.59 -16.21
N GLU A 38 7.66 -5.81 -16.08
CA GLU A 38 8.87 -6.11 -15.31
C GLU A 38 9.96 -5.06 -15.60
N ARG A 39 10.33 -4.27 -14.59
CA ARG A 39 11.42 -3.29 -14.67
C ARG A 39 12.68 -3.89 -14.05
N PRO A 40 13.55 -4.55 -14.84
CA PRO A 40 14.71 -5.28 -14.30
C PRO A 40 15.71 -4.39 -13.54
N ASP A 41 15.72 -3.09 -13.82
CA ASP A 41 16.62 -2.11 -13.21
C ASP A 41 15.87 -1.03 -12.38
N GLY A 42 14.57 -1.20 -12.14
CA GLY A 42 13.74 -0.26 -11.37
C GLY A 42 13.57 -0.66 -9.90
N PRO A 43 13.20 0.27 -9.01
CA PRO A 43 12.72 -0.08 -7.67
C PRO A 43 11.48 -0.99 -7.79
N ALA A 44 11.33 -1.89 -6.81
CA ALA A 44 10.17 -2.78 -6.79
C ALA A 44 8.89 -1.97 -6.61
N ASN A 45 7.81 -2.37 -7.28
CA ASN A 45 6.56 -1.62 -7.25
C ASN A 45 5.69 -2.06 -6.05
N ALA A 46 4.91 -1.12 -5.55
CA ALA A 46 3.81 -1.37 -4.64
C ALA A 46 2.54 -0.67 -5.15
N VAL A 47 1.38 -1.19 -4.79
CA VAL A 47 0.10 -0.49 -4.90
C VAL A 47 -0.51 -0.44 -3.50
N ALA A 48 -1.25 0.62 -3.21
CA ALA A 48 -1.88 0.77 -1.91
C ALA A 48 -3.29 1.36 -2.05
N PHE A 49 -4.20 0.85 -1.24
CA PHE A 49 -5.61 1.23 -1.20
C PHE A 49 -6.01 1.52 0.23
N LEU A 50 -6.66 2.65 0.46
CA LEU A 50 -7.23 3.01 1.75
C LEU A 50 -8.75 3.04 1.58
N THR A 51 -9.44 2.25 2.40
CA THR A 51 -10.89 2.35 2.54
C THR A 51 -11.18 2.97 3.89
N VAL A 52 -12.03 4.00 3.90
CA VAL A 52 -12.63 4.59 5.10
C VAL A 52 -14.13 4.62 4.87
N ASP A 53 -14.94 4.57 5.93
CA ASP A 53 -16.42 4.46 5.92
C ASP A 53 -17.09 4.64 4.54
N ASP A 54 -17.12 5.88 4.03
CA ASP A 54 -17.81 6.22 2.77
C ASP A 54 -16.86 6.68 1.64
N ALA A 55 -15.56 6.39 1.71
CA ALA A 55 -14.59 6.80 0.69
C ALA A 55 -13.50 5.75 0.42
N ARG A 56 -13.10 5.65 -0.84
CA ARG A 56 -11.99 4.80 -1.27
C ARG A 56 -10.90 5.65 -1.91
N PHE A 57 -9.67 5.42 -1.48
CA PHE A 57 -8.49 6.08 -2.00
C PHE A 57 -7.53 5.07 -2.63
N THR A 58 -6.92 5.45 -3.75
CA THR A 58 -5.85 4.73 -4.42
C THR A 58 -4.58 5.57 -4.33
N ALA A 59 -3.46 4.94 -3.98
CA ALA A 59 -2.19 5.64 -3.92
C ALA A 59 -1.68 5.94 -5.32
N THR A 60 -1.30 7.20 -5.56
CA THR A 60 -0.81 7.69 -6.85
C THR A 60 0.70 7.94 -6.85
N ASP A 61 1.27 8.19 -5.67
CA ASP A 61 2.71 8.36 -5.46
C ASP A 61 3.10 7.98 -4.02
N GLY A 62 4.38 7.73 -3.80
CA GLY A 62 4.93 7.49 -2.47
C GLY A 62 5.88 6.30 -2.39
N THR A 63 6.22 5.95 -1.15
CA THR A 63 7.20 4.90 -0.88
C THR A 63 6.79 4.02 0.30
N ILE A 64 7.24 2.77 0.24
CA ILE A 64 7.11 1.79 1.31
C ILE A 64 8.48 1.18 1.55
N GLU A 65 9.05 1.40 2.72
CA GLU A 65 10.33 0.83 3.12
C GLU A 65 10.09 -0.36 4.05
N LEU A 66 10.49 -1.56 3.61
CA LEU A 66 10.52 -2.71 4.51
C LEU A 66 11.71 -2.58 5.47
N THR A 67 11.42 -2.40 6.76
CA THR A 67 12.41 -2.17 7.82
C THR A 67 12.90 -3.48 8.45
N TYR A 68 12.09 -4.54 8.39
CA TYR A 68 12.45 -5.88 8.83
C TYR A 68 11.62 -6.93 8.07
N VAL A 69 12.24 -8.04 7.68
CA VAL A 69 11.59 -9.20 7.06
C VAL A 69 12.12 -10.45 7.74
N GLY A 70 11.24 -11.16 8.44
CA GLY A 70 11.54 -12.46 9.04
C GLY A 70 10.47 -13.50 8.73
N PRO A 71 10.64 -14.74 9.21
CA PRO A 71 9.80 -15.87 8.83
C PRO A 71 8.33 -15.75 9.24
N GLU A 72 8.02 -14.98 10.28
CA GLU A 72 6.67 -14.85 10.84
C GLU A 72 6.23 -13.38 10.99
N ARG A 73 7.04 -12.43 10.53
CA ARG A 73 6.84 -11.02 10.83
C ARG A 73 7.49 -10.12 9.79
N VAL A 74 6.80 -9.06 9.43
CA VAL A 74 7.25 -8.02 8.51
C VAL A 74 7.02 -6.65 9.16
N GLY A 75 8.03 -5.80 9.08
CA GLY A 75 7.94 -4.39 9.49
C GLY A 75 8.15 -3.47 8.30
N ALA A 76 7.41 -2.37 8.26
CA ALA A 76 7.61 -1.34 7.23
C ALA A 76 7.27 0.06 7.73
N THR A 77 7.77 1.06 7.02
CA THR A 77 7.32 2.46 7.11
C THR A 77 6.87 2.94 5.75
N PHE A 78 5.88 3.82 5.70
CA PHE A 78 5.32 4.28 4.43
C PHE A 78 4.90 5.75 4.47
N SER A 79 4.93 6.35 3.28
CA SER A 79 4.39 7.68 3.00
C SER A 79 3.75 7.64 1.62
N LEU A 80 2.43 7.85 1.57
CA LEU A 80 1.58 7.65 0.41
C LEU A 80 0.80 8.93 0.13
N GLN A 81 0.86 9.40 -1.11
CA GLN A 81 -0.11 10.35 -1.65
C GLN A 81 -1.23 9.53 -2.28
N MET A 82 -2.47 9.82 -1.92
CA MET A 82 -3.63 9.06 -2.39
C MET A 82 -4.73 9.99 -2.88
N GLU A 83 -5.42 9.56 -3.93
CA GLU A 83 -6.58 10.21 -4.51
C GLU A 83 -7.78 9.27 -4.38
N GLY A 84 -8.96 9.82 -4.15
CA GLY A 84 -10.14 9.02 -3.87
C GLY A 84 -11.43 9.66 -4.30
N ASP A 85 -12.46 8.82 -4.30
CA ASP A 85 -13.81 9.17 -4.65
C ASP A 85 -14.70 8.97 -3.41
N ASP A 86 -15.62 9.90 -3.18
CA ASP A 86 -16.72 9.72 -2.25
C ASP A 86 -17.69 8.66 -2.82
N LEU A 87 -18.05 7.66 -2.02
CA LEU A 87 -18.94 6.57 -2.43
C LEU A 87 -20.42 6.98 -2.44
N ASP A 88 -20.79 8.04 -1.72
CA ASP A 88 -22.18 8.49 -1.52
C ASP A 88 -22.45 9.94 -1.99
N GLY A 89 -21.42 10.70 -2.38
CA GLY A 89 -21.48 12.11 -2.74
C GLY A 89 -21.18 12.46 -4.21
N PRO A 90 -21.37 13.74 -4.63
CA PRO A 90 -20.80 14.21 -5.88
C PRO A 90 -19.27 14.04 -5.85
N SER A 91 -18.71 13.52 -6.94
CA SER A 91 -17.28 13.26 -7.12
C SER A 91 -16.48 14.57 -7.08
N ASP A 92 -16.23 15.10 -5.89
CA ASP A 92 -15.15 16.05 -5.67
C ASP A 92 -13.84 15.25 -5.58
N ASP A 93 -12.79 15.71 -6.25
CA ASP A 93 -11.47 15.07 -6.19
C ASP A 93 -10.95 15.11 -4.74
N LEU A 94 -11.03 13.99 -4.02
CA LEU A 94 -10.50 13.88 -2.67
C LEU A 94 -9.03 13.48 -2.73
N SER A 95 -8.18 14.15 -1.97
CA SER A 95 -6.77 13.76 -1.83
C SER A 95 -6.35 13.73 -0.37
N VAL A 96 -5.56 12.72 -0.03
CA VAL A 96 -5.04 12.51 1.34
C VAL A 96 -3.56 12.13 1.30
N GLN A 97 -2.84 12.51 2.34
CA GLN A 97 -1.49 12.02 2.61
C GLN A 97 -1.55 11.05 3.79
N VAL A 98 -1.09 9.82 3.56
CA VAL A 98 -1.08 8.76 4.57
C VAL A 98 0.37 8.42 4.91
N THR A 99 0.73 8.53 6.18
CA THR A 99 2.06 8.15 6.67
C THR A 99 1.90 7.21 7.85
N GLY A 100 2.80 6.24 7.99
CA GLY A 100 2.69 5.28 9.07
C GLY A 100 3.82 4.27 9.13
N ALA A 101 3.68 3.37 10.11
CA ALA A 101 4.53 2.21 10.27
C ALA A 101 3.63 0.99 10.47
N LEU A 102 4.02 -0.14 9.88
CA LEU A 102 3.36 -1.42 10.08
C LEU A 102 4.29 -2.40 10.78
N ASP A 103 3.67 -3.24 11.60
CA ASP A 103 4.29 -4.35 12.27
C ASP A 103 3.28 -5.50 12.22
N ALA A 104 3.44 -6.38 11.24
CA ALA A 104 2.48 -7.41 10.89
C ALA A 104 3.07 -8.80 11.08
N HIS A 105 2.24 -9.72 11.57
CA HIS A 105 2.55 -11.14 11.56
C HIS A 105 2.31 -11.70 10.15
N SER A 106 3.29 -12.39 9.58
CA SER A 106 3.09 -13.09 8.31
C SER A 106 2.45 -14.45 8.61
N SER A 107 1.21 -14.63 8.17
CA SER A 107 0.57 -15.94 8.16
C SER A 107 0.93 -16.67 6.85
N PRO A 108 1.27 -17.97 6.90
CA PRO A 108 1.57 -18.78 5.72
C PRO A 108 0.35 -19.07 4.84
#